data_AF-A0A231HDR1-F1
#
_entry.id   AF-A0A231HDR1-F1
#
_cell.length_a   1.000
_cell.length_b   1.000
_cell.length_c   1.000
_cell.angle_alpha   90.00
_cell.angle_beta   90.00
_cell.angle_gamma   90.00
#
_symmetry.space_group_name_H-M   'P 1'
#
loop_
_entity.id
_entity.type
_entity.pdbx_description
1 polymer ?
#
loop_
_entity_poly.entity_id
_entity_poly.type
_entity_poly.pdbx_seq_one_letter_code
_entity_poly.pdbx_strand_id
1 'polypeptide(L)'
;MTDLPASCRHVIDPDTLDALHEILADPSTPFGVAPGAPYDRQLTALREAHDYISSRRVAAAAIASPQAARAVLDGLGEADPQLARTLRRHVVLAPILAELPAGRERDAVLGDIDRGDLVTWTVQVNSWTWHEGAGPSGERPIARADAELIVDHFPGLYDAILLWEPTTAAVIAVPTHRAGVSWVAAEANSIDRWVVRLDRTTFHTHELIRIGSDQRALLDRLTGSTSPAPAEP
;
A
#
# COMPACT_ATOMS: atom_id res chain seq x y z
N MET A 1 -10.00 -19.31 -21.34
CA MET A 1 -8.99 -19.62 -20.32
C MET A 1 -7.71 -19.93 -21.04
N THR A 2 -6.82 -18.95 -21.19
CA THR A 2 -5.52 -19.14 -21.82
C THR A 2 -4.55 -19.46 -20.71
N ASP A 3 -4.12 -20.73 -20.61
CA ASP A 3 -3.07 -21.12 -19.69
C ASP A 3 -1.81 -20.33 -20.02
N LEU A 4 -1.27 -19.63 -19.02
CA LEU A 4 0.02 -18.98 -19.14
C LEU A 4 1.10 -20.04 -19.39
N PRO A 5 2.07 -19.78 -20.28
CA PRO A 5 3.17 -20.70 -20.53
C PRO A 5 3.90 -21.01 -19.21
N ALA A 6 4.47 -22.21 -19.08
CA ALA A 6 5.16 -22.66 -17.86
C ALA A 6 6.29 -21.72 -17.40
N SER A 7 6.82 -20.89 -18.31
CA SER A 7 7.78 -19.82 -18.03
C SER A 7 7.21 -18.62 -17.25
N CYS A 8 5.90 -18.54 -17.08
CA CYS A 8 5.21 -17.54 -16.24
C CYS A 8 4.86 -18.08 -14.85
N ARG A 9 5.24 -19.32 -14.50
CA ARG A 9 4.89 -19.91 -13.20
C ARG A 9 5.63 -19.29 -12.01
N HIS A 10 6.68 -18.52 -12.24
CA HIS A 10 7.47 -17.93 -11.17
C HIS A 10 7.72 -16.46 -11.50
N VAL A 11 6.86 -15.58 -10.96
CA VAL A 11 7.10 -14.13 -11.00
C VAL A 11 8.31 -13.76 -10.14
N ILE A 12 8.59 -14.58 -9.12
CA ILE A 12 9.78 -14.51 -8.27
C ILE A 12 10.71 -15.63 -8.70
N ASP A 13 11.91 -15.29 -9.17
CA ASP A 13 12.92 -16.29 -9.55
C ASP A 13 13.51 -17.00 -8.32
N PRO A 14 14.06 -18.22 -8.47
CA PRO A 14 14.63 -18.99 -7.35
C PRO A 14 15.71 -18.24 -6.57
N ASP A 15 16.59 -17.48 -7.24
CA ASP A 15 17.67 -16.75 -6.57
C ASP A 15 17.08 -15.66 -5.65
N THR A 16 16.00 -15.01 -6.09
CA THR A 16 15.25 -14.05 -5.27
C THR A 16 14.58 -14.72 -4.06
N LEU A 17 14.07 -15.95 -4.19
CA LEU A 17 13.51 -16.71 -3.06
C LEU A 17 14.60 -17.10 -2.04
N ASP A 18 15.73 -17.63 -2.52
CA ASP A 18 16.85 -18.02 -1.66
C ASP A 18 17.39 -16.81 -0.88
N ALA A 19 17.53 -15.65 -1.54
CA ALA A 19 17.95 -14.42 -0.88
C ALA A 19 16.95 -13.95 0.19
N LEU A 20 15.63 -14.06 -0.08
CA LEU A 20 14.62 -13.72 0.92
C LEU A 20 14.67 -14.67 2.13
N HIS A 21 14.89 -15.97 1.92
CA HIS A 21 15.09 -16.91 3.03
C HIS A 21 16.31 -16.55 3.86
N GLU A 22 17.43 -16.16 3.24
CA GLU A 22 18.65 -15.75 3.93
C GLU A 22 18.42 -14.48 4.77
N ILE A 23 17.84 -13.42 4.17
CA ILE A 23 17.54 -12.15 4.84
C ILE A 23 16.61 -12.36 6.05
N LEU A 24 15.59 -13.20 5.90
CA LEU A 24 14.62 -13.45 6.97
C LEU A 24 15.21 -14.30 8.11
N ALA A 25 16.14 -15.21 7.78
CA ALA A 25 16.82 -16.04 8.78
C ALA A 25 17.88 -15.25 9.57
N ASP A 26 18.67 -14.42 8.88
CA ASP A 26 19.77 -13.65 9.46
C ASP A 26 19.73 -12.19 8.99
N PRO A 27 18.78 -11.39 9.50
CA PRO A 27 18.70 -9.99 9.14
C PRO A 27 19.93 -9.25 9.64
N SER A 28 20.37 -8.24 8.89
CA SER A 28 21.47 -7.37 9.30
C SER A 28 21.13 -6.60 10.59
N THR A 29 22.13 -5.90 11.14
CA THR A 29 21.96 -5.21 12.44
C THR A 29 21.03 -4.00 12.28
N PRO A 30 20.04 -3.77 13.18
CA PRO A 30 19.02 -2.74 13.00
C PRO A 30 19.60 -1.33 12.83
N PHE A 31 19.14 -0.59 11.82
CA PHE A 31 19.39 0.84 11.71
C PHE A 31 18.27 1.61 12.42
N GLY A 32 18.57 2.23 13.55
CA GLY A 32 17.69 3.23 14.20
C GLY A 32 16.58 2.68 15.10
N VAL A 33 16.60 1.41 15.48
CA VAL A 33 15.72 0.87 16.53
C VAL A 33 16.52 0.76 17.83
N ALA A 34 15.94 1.18 18.96
CA ALA A 34 16.59 1.04 20.25
C ALA A 34 16.81 -0.46 20.55
N PRO A 35 18.05 -0.90 20.89
CA PRO A 35 18.31 -2.30 21.19
C PRO A 35 17.38 -2.81 22.29
N GLY A 36 16.69 -3.93 22.03
CA GLY A 36 15.85 -4.61 23.03
C GLY A 36 14.34 -4.38 22.94
N ALA A 37 13.85 -3.72 21.88
CA ALA A 37 12.40 -3.75 21.60
C ALA A 37 11.96 -5.19 21.23
N PRO A 38 10.80 -5.67 21.71
CA PRO A 38 10.37 -7.07 21.56
C PRO A 38 10.20 -7.55 20.09
N TYR A 39 10.23 -6.64 19.11
CA TYR A 39 10.06 -6.93 17.68
C TYR A 39 11.23 -6.45 16.80
N ASP A 40 12.36 -6.05 17.40
CA ASP A 40 13.48 -5.41 16.69
C ASP A 40 14.02 -6.25 15.52
N ARG A 41 14.25 -7.55 15.78
CA ARG A 41 14.75 -8.49 14.76
C ARG A 41 13.75 -8.73 13.64
N GLN A 42 12.48 -8.95 13.99
CA GLN A 42 11.43 -9.23 13.01
C GLN A 42 11.17 -8.03 12.11
N LEU A 43 11.16 -6.83 12.69
CA LEU A 43 10.98 -5.59 11.96
C LEU A 43 12.15 -5.33 11.00
N THR A 44 13.37 -5.59 11.47
CA THR A 44 14.59 -5.46 10.65
C THR A 44 14.56 -6.44 9.48
N ALA A 45 14.22 -7.70 9.72
CA ALA A 45 14.06 -8.71 8.67
C ALA A 45 13.02 -8.34 7.63
N LEU A 46 11.82 -7.89 8.06
CA LEU A 46 10.78 -7.47 7.13
C LEU A 46 11.18 -6.24 6.32
N ARG A 47 11.93 -5.31 6.93
CA ARG A 47 12.44 -4.13 6.24
C ARG A 47 13.51 -4.46 5.21
N GLU A 48 14.44 -5.35 5.53
CA GLU A 48 15.46 -5.79 4.58
C GLU A 48 14.86 -6.61 3.44
N ALA A 49 13.93 -7.52 3.75
CA ALA A 49 13.20 -8.28 2.74
C ALA A 49 12.41 -7.34 1.81
N HIS A 50 11.80 -6.30 2.39
CA HIS A 50 11.15 -5.22 1.66
C HIS A 50 12.12 -4.48 0.74
N ASP A 51 13.25 -4.00 1.26
CA ASP A 51 14.24 -3.24 0.47
C ASP A 51 14.79 -4.09 -0.69
N TYR A 52 14.99 -5.39 -0.44
CA TYR A 52 15.36 -6.34 -1.48
C TYR A 52 14.28 -6.48 -2.55
N ILE A 53 13.02 -6.69 -2.16
CA ILE A 53 11.86 -6.77 -3.07
C ILE A 53 11.71 -5.51 -3.92
N SER A 54 11.83 -4.33 -3.31
CA SER A 54 11.77 -3.04 -4.00
C SER A 54 12.94 -2.89 -4.99
N SER A 55 14.17 -3.24 -4.58
CA SER A 55 15.35 -3.17 -5.46
C SER A 55 15.25 -4.10 -6.68
N ARG A 56 14.58 -5.25 -6.51
CA ARG A 56 14.34 -6.23 -7.57
C ARG A 56 13.05 -5.97 -8.34
N ARG A 57 12.26 -4.96 -7.92
CA ARG A 57 10.95 -4.61 -8.49
C ARG A 57 9.99 -5.79 -8.55
N VAL A 58 10.11 -6.73 -7.61
CA VAL A 58 9.33 -7.97 -7.59
C VAL A 58 7.84 -7.64 -7.44
N ALA A 59 7.51 -6.68 -6.58
CA ALA A 59 6.14 -6.29 -6.32
C ALA A 59 5.49 -5.52 -7.49
N ALA A 60 6.29 -4.84 -8.32
CA ALA A 60 5.81 -4.13 -9.51
C ALA A 60 5.17 -5.05 -10.55
N ALA A 61 5.59 -6.33 -10.61
CA ALA A 61 5.00 -7.31 -11.50
C ALA A 61 3.49 -7.51 -11.25
N ALA A 62 3.01 -7.19 -10.04
CA ALA A 62 1.58 -7.23 -9.70
C ALA A 62 0.72 -6.27 -10.53
N ILE A 63 1.28 -5.17 -11.05
CA ILE A 63 0.57 -4.20 -11.89
C ILE A 63 -0.05 -4.88 -13.11
N ALA A 64 0.64 -5.90 -13.67
CA ALA A 64 0.28 -6.48 -14.96
C ALA A 64 -1.11 -7.14 -14.98
N SER A 65 -1.51 -7.79 -13.88
CA SER A 65 -2.81 -8.46 -13.78
C SER A 65 -3.09 -8.99 -12.36
N PRO A 66 -4.36 -9.29 -12.03
CA PRO A 66 -4.71 -10.03 -10.82
C PRO A 66 -4.03 -11.41 -10.70
N GLN A 67 -3.76 -12.08 -11.82
CA GLN A 67 -3.06 -13.36 -11.84
C GLN A 67 -1.58 -13.19 -11.47
N ALA A 68 -0.92 -12.16 -12.01
CA ALA A 68 0.46 -11.83 -11.64
C ALA A 68 0.55 -11.46 -10.15
N ALA A 69 -0.39 -10.64 -9.65
CA ALA A 69 -0.48 -10.32 -8.22
C ALA A 69 -0.61 -11.57 -7.35
N ARG A 70 -1.44 -12.54 -7.75
CA ARG A 70 -1.54 -13.82 -7.03
C ARG A 70 -0.24 -14.61 -7.05
N ALA A 71 0.42 -14.71 -8.19
CA ALA A 71 1.71 -15.40 -8.31
C ALA A 71 2.81 -14.76 -7.46
N VAL A 72 2.82 -13.41 -7.35
CA VAL A 72 3.70 -12.69 -6.42
C VAL A 72 3.40 -13.09 -4.98
N LEU A 73 2.12 -13.08 -4.56
CA LEU A 73 1.75 -13.46 -3.19
C LEU A 73 2.07 -14.91 -2.85
N ASP A 74 1.84 -15.82 -3.79
CA ASP A 74 2.16 -17.24 -3.60
C ASP A 74 3.67 -17.44 -3.42
N GLY A 75 4.51 -16.77 -4.24
CA GLY A 75 5.97 -16.81 -4.11
C GLY A 75 6.47 -16.15 -2.82
N LEU A 76 5.91 -14.99 -2.44
CA LEU A 76 6.23 -14.37 -1.15
C LEU A 76 5.83 -15.26 0.03
N GLY A 77 4.73 -16.03 -0.10
CA GLY A 77 4.26 -16.94 0.93
C GLY A 77 5.12 -18.19 1.07
N GLU A 78 5.77 -18.62 -0.02
CA GLU A 78 6.80 -19.67 -0.01
C GLU A 78 8.07 -19.18 0.70
N ALA A 79 8.44 -17.90 0.50
CA ALA A 79 9.52 -17.27 1.26
C ALA A 79 9.15 -17.17 2.75
N ASP A 80 8.06 -16.48 3.06
CA ASP A 80 7.53 -16.33 4.41
C ASP A 80 6.05 -15.87 4.43
N PRO A 81 5.16 -16.57 5.16
CA PRO A 81 3.74 -16.19 5.23
C PRO A 81 3.46 -14.80 5.80
N GLN A 82 4.34 -14.28 6.67
CA GLN A 82 4.18 -12.96 7.25
C GLN A 82 4.60 -11.85 6.28
N LEU A 83 5.65 -12.06 5.48
CA LEU A 83 6.04 -11.17 4.39
C LEU A 83 4.91 -11.06 3.36
N ALA A 84 4.35 -12.19 2.92
CA ALA A 84 3.19 -12.20 2.02
C ALA A 84 1.99 -11.46 2.61
N ARG A 85 1.71 -11.64 3.92
CA ARG A 85 0.63 -10.91 4.61
C ARG A 85 0.89 -9.41 4.63
N THR A 86 2.12 -9.00 4.93
CA THR A 86 2.55 -7.61 5.03
C THR A 86 2.45 -6.89 3.69
N LEU A 87 2.87 -7.55 2.61
CA LEU A 87 2.85 -6.99 1.25
C LEU A 87 1.53 -7.20 0.50
N ARG A 88 0.58 -7.94 1.11
CA ARG A 88 -0.72 -8.24 0.49
C ARG A 88 -1.45 -7.00 -0.01
N ARG A 89 -1.48 -5.93 0.79
CA ARG A 89 -2.17 -4.69 0.42
C ARG A 89 -1.56 -4.11 -0.85
N HIS A 90 -0.25 -3.92 -0.87
CA HIS A 90 0.45 -3.44 -2.06
C HIS A 90 0.13 -4.26 -3.31
N VAL A 91 0.33 -5.59 -3.22
CA VAL A 91 0.20 -6.49 -4.36
C VAL A 91 -1.24 -6.54 -4.90
N VAL A 92 -2.25 -6.45 -4.03
CA VAL A 92 -3.67 -6.41 -4.45
C VAL A 92 -4.06 -5.03 -5.02
N LEU A 93 -3.50 -3.94 -4.48
CA LEU A 93 -3.84 -2.58 -4.91
C LEU A 93 -3.33 -2.25 -6.31
N ALA A 94 -2.13 -2.72 -6.67
CA ALA A 94 -1.50 -2.41 -7.95
C ALA A 94 -2.40 -2.69 -9.18
N PRO A 95 -2.99 -3.89 -9.37
CA PRO A 95 -3.87 -4.14 -10.50
C PRO A 95 -5.20 -3.37 -10.39
N ILE A 96 -5.71 -3.11 -9.17
CA ILE A 96 -6.92 -2.30 -8.98
C ILE A 96 -6.69 -0.85 -9.45
N LEU A 97 -5.55 -0.27 -9.10
CA LEU A 97 -5.15 1.07 -9.56
C LEU A 97 -5.03 1.13 -11.08
N ALA A 98 -4.48 0.09 -11.71
CA ALA A 98 -4.33 0.00 -13.16
C ALA A 98 -5.68 0.02 -13.91
N GLU A 99 -6.75 -0.46 -13.28
CA GLU A 99 -8.11 -0.46 -13.83
C GLU A 99 -8.84 0.88 -13.68
N LEU A 100 -8.33 1.80 -12.85
CA LEU A 100 -8.93 3.13 -12.71
C LEU A 100 -8.83 3.92 -14.03
N PRO A 101 -9.73 4.90 -14.26
CA PRO A 101 -9.65 5.77 -15.42
C PRO A 101 -8.25 6.37 -15.60
N ALA A 102 -7.76 6.36 -16.83
CA ALA A 102 -6.45 6.91 -17.15
C ALA A 102 -6.37 8.40 -16.77
N GLY A 103 -5.26 8.76 -16.14
CA GLY A 103 -5.02 10.10 -15.61
C GLY A 103 -3.59 10.21 -15.11
N ARG A 104 -3.05 11.43 -15.15
CA ARG A 104 -1.66 11.72 -14.76
C ARG A 104 -1.38 11.27 -13.32
N GLU A 105 -2.36 11.46 -12.44
CA GLU A 105 -2.27 11.15 -11.01
C GLU A 105 -2.17 9.65 -10.77
N ARG A 106 -3.02 8.86 -11.46
CA ARG A 106 -2.95 7.40 -11.46
C ARG A 106 -1.60 6.92 -11.99
N ASP A 107 -1.19 7.46 -13.14
CA ASP A 107 0.02 7.01 -13.84
C ASP A 107 1.30 7.37 -13.08
N ALA A 108 1.28 8.46 -12.31
CA ALA A 108 2.36 8.81 -11.40
C ALA A 108 2.54 7.71 -10.33
N VAL A 109 1.46 7.32 -9.64
CA VAL A 109 1.51 6.29 -8.59
C VAL A 109 1.86 4.92 -9.17
N LEU A 110 1.31 4.54 -10.33
CA LEU A 110 1.71 3.30 -11.00
C LEU A 110 3.18 3.32 -11.43
N GLY A 111 3.69 4.48 -11.85
CA GLY A 111 5.11 4.67 -12.17
C GLY A 111 6.03 4.64 -10.95
N ASP A 112 5.57 5.13 -9.80
CA ASP A 112 6.26 4.99 -8.51
C ASP A 112 6.33 3.50 -8.12
N ILE A 113 5.19 2.78 -8.17
CA ILE A 113 5.15 1.33 -7.93
C ILE A 113 6.07 0.58 -8.89
N ASP A 114 6.05 0.94 -10.17
CA ASP A 114 6.92 0.35 -11.17
C ASP A 114 8.40 0.54 -10.83
N ARG A 115 8.78 1.68 -10.22
CA ARG A 115 10.15 1.95 -9.74
C ARG A 115 10.52 1.21 -8.46
N GLY A 116 9.55 0.60 -7.78
CA GLY A 116 9.75 -0.17 -6.55
C GLY A 116 9.11 0.44 -5.30
N ASP A 117 8.41 1.58 -5.42
CA ASP A 117 7.71 2.19 -4.29
C ASP A 117 6.56 1.31 -3.84
N LEU A 118 6.44 1.10 -2.54
CA LEU A 118 5.35 0.31 -1.97
C LEU A 118 4.23 1.20 -1.47
N VAL A 119 3.02 0.65 -1.54
CA VAL A 119 1.79 1.35 -1.16
C VAL A 119 0.96 0.49 -0.25
N THR A 120 0.28 1.12 0.69
CA THR A 120 -0.72 0.45 1.53
C THR A 120 -2.09 1.12 1.39
N TRP A 121 -3.10 0.53 2.02
CA TRP A 121 -4.46 1.07 2.06
C TRP A 121 -4.86 1.39 3.50
N THR A 122 -5.51 2.52 3.68
CA THR A 122 -6.13 2.90 4.96
C THR A 122 -7.29 1.97 5.28
N VAL A 123 -7.18 1.17 6.33
CA VAL A 123 -8.25 0.25 6.73
C VAL A 123 -9.40 0.94 7.45
N GLN A 124 -9.13 2.09 8.08
CA GLN A 124 -10.15 2.90 8.73
C GLN A 124 -9.72 4.36 8.77
N VAL A 125 -10.66 5.28 8.52
CA VAL A 125 -10.48 6.72 8.71
C VAL A 125 -11.26 7.12 9.95
N ASN A 126 -10.56 7.43 11.04
CA ASN A 126 -11.18 7.85 12.31
C ASN A 126 -11.69 9.28 12.23
N SER A 127 -10.93 10.15 11.59
CA SER A 127 -11.30 11.53 11.35
C SER A 127 -10.66 12.04 10.07
N TRP A 128 -11.35 12.98 9.42
CA TRP A 128 -10.85 13.72 8.28
C TRP A 128 -11.48 15.10 8.26
N THR A 129 -10.68 16.16 8.07
CA THR A 129 -11.17 17.52 7.96
C THR A 129 -10.29 18.34 7.05
N TRP A 130 -10.89 18.99 6.05
CA TRP A 130 -10.25 20.03 5.27
C TRP A 130 -10.25 21.34 6.06
N HIS A 131 -9.06 21.93 6.28
CA HIS A 131 -8.90 23.18 7.05
C HIS A 131 -9.79 24.30 6.54
N GLU A 132 -10.00 24.36 5.23
CA GLU A 132 -10.75 25.43 4.60
C GLU A 132 -12.13 24.98 4.11
N GLY A 133 -12.63 23.88 4.66
CA GLY A 133 -13.98 23.35 4.42
C GLY A 133 -14.16 22.54 3.13
N ALA A 134 -13.16 22.53 2.24
CA ALA A 134 -13.20 21.77 1.00
C ALA A 134 -11.80 21.27 0.59
N GLY A 135 -11.76 20.13 -0.09
CA GLY A 135 -10.55 19.59 -0.69
C GLY A 135 -10.08 20.40 -1.91
N PRO A 136 -8.91 20.03 -2.48
CA PRO A 136 -8.36 20.73 -3.62
C PRO A 136 -9.24 20.55 -4.86
N SER A 137 -9.41 21.60 -5.64
CA SER A 137 -10.24 21.68 -6.83
C SER A 137 -9.55 22.49 -7.95
N GLY A 138 -10.16 22.58 -9.14
CA GLY A 138 -9.61 23.39 -10.23
C GLY A 138 -9.46 24.87 -9.87
N GLU A 139 -10.36 25.41 -9.04
CA GLU A 139 -10.31 26.80 -8.57
C GLU A 139 -9.36 26.98 -7.37
N ARG A 140 -9.18 25.92 -6.58
CA ARG A 140 -8.32 25.88 -5.41
C ARG A 140 -7.38 24.68 -5.49
N PRO A 141 -6.25 24.77 -6.20
CA PRO A 141 -5.42 23.60 -6.50
C PRO A 141 -4.77 22.98 -5.27
N ILE A 142 -4.70 23.70 -4.15
CA ILE A 142 -4.04 23.29 -2.91
C ILE A 142 -5.02 23.43 -1.74
N ALA A 143 -5.09 22.40 -0.89
CA ALA A 143 -5.82 22.41 0.38
C ALA A 143 -5.02 21.72 1.48
N ARG A 144 -5.39 21.93 2.73
CA ARG A 144 -4.77 21.23 3.88
C ARG A 144 -5.79 20.37 4.61
N ALA A 145 -5.37 19.20 5.05
CA ALA A 145 -6.20 18.32 5.86
C ALA A 145 -5.55 17.97 7.19
N ASP A 146 -6.40 17.79 8.20
CA ASP A 146 -6.10 17.00 9.39
C ASP A 146 -6.85 15.67 9.28
N ALA A 147 -6.21 14.59 9.70
CA ALA A 147 -6.83 13.28 9.68
C ALA A 147 -6.18 12.33 10.67
N GLU A 148 -6.95 11.33 11.07
CA GLU A 148 -6.45 10.15 11.77
C GLU A 148 -6.84 8.90 10.97
N LEU A 149 -5.84 8.20 10.47
CA LEU A 149 -5.97 7.02 9.63
C LEU A 149 -5.45 5.80 10.40
N ILE A 150 -6.05 4.65 10.16
CA ILE A 150 -5.55 3.36 10.62
C ILE A 150 -5.02 2.61 9.41
N VAL A 151 -3.80 2.10 9.52
CA VAL A 151 -3.21 1.19 8.54
C VAL A 151 -2.73 -0.07 9.25
N ASP A 152 -2.78 -1.19 8.53
CA ASP A 152 -2.19 -2.43 9.01
C ASP A 152 -0.70 -2.46 8.64
N HIS A 153 0.09 -3.11 9.49
CA HIS A 153 1.55 -3.29 9.35
C HIS A 153 2.38 -1.98 9.38
N PHE A 154 3.70 -2.13 9.44
CA PHE A 154 4.61 -1.08 9.91
C PHE A 154 4.84 0.09 8.93
N PRO A 155 4.93 1.35 9.42
CA PRO A 155 5.20 2.58 8.64
C PRO A 155 6.41 2.56 7.70
N GLY A 156 7.52 1.99 8.13
CA GLY A 156 8.78 2.03 7.37
C GLY A 156 8.84 1.08 6.18
N LEU A 157 7.71 0.44 5.84
CA LEU A 157 7.58 -0.50 4.73
C LEU A 157 6.76 0.07 3.56
N TYR A 158 6.27 1.31 3.65
CA TYR A 158 5.43 1.88 2.61
C TYR A 158 5.86 3.30 2.29
N ASP A 159 5.95 3.61 1.00
CA ASP A 159 6.29 4.93 0.48
C ASP A 159 5.05 5.84 0.42
N ALA A 160 3.87 5.25 0.19
CA ALA A 160 2.60 5.97 0.24
C ALA A 160 1.45 5.17 0.87
N ILE A 161 0.53 5.91 1.51
CA ILE A 161 -0.76 5.40 1.98
C ILE A 161 -1.83 5.84 0.99
N LEU A 162 -2.63 4.90 0.52
CA LEU A 162 -3.81 5.18 -0.27
C LEU A 162 -5.03 5.26 0.66
N LEU A 163 -5.89 6.23 0.41
CA LEU A 163 -7.16 6.36 1.09
C LEU A 163 -8.24 6.88 0.16
N TRP A 164 -9.48 6.49 0.42
CA TRP A 164 -10.64 7.09 -0.22
C TRP A 164 -11.09 8.31 0.59
N GLU A 165 -11.17 9.46 -0.07
CA GLU A 165 -11.72 10.65 0.54
C GLU A 165 -13.06 10.98 -0.13
N PRO A 166 -14.19 10.85 0.59
CA PRO A 166 -15.52 10.88 -0.01
C PRO A 166 -15.93 12.26 -0.54
N THR A 167 -15.43 13.37 0.03
CA THR A 167 -15.85 14.72 -0.40
C THR A 167 -15.26 15.12 -1.75
N THR A 168 -14.07 14.63 -2.08
CA THR A 168 -13.39 14.84 -3.37
C THR A 168 -13.71 13.76 -4.40
N ALA A 169 -14.39 12.67 -3.98
CA ALA A 169 -14.67 11.53 -4.83
C ALA A 169 -13.40 10.95 -5.51
N ALA A 170 -12.27 10.97 -4.81
CA ALA A 170 -10.98 10.51 -5.29
C ALA A 170 -10.23 9.59 -4.30
N VAL A 171 -9.37 8.71 -4.83
CA VAL A 171 -8.29 8.12 -4.01
C VAL A 171 -7.19 9.16 -3.88
N ILE A 172 -6.68 9.33 -2.66
CA ILE A 172 -5.53 10.17 -2.38
C ILE A 172 -4.34 9.27 -2.07
N ALA A 173 -3.22 9.53 -2.73
CA ALA A 173 -1.93 8.97 -2.34
C ALA A 173 -1.21 9.94 -1.39
N VAL A 174 -0.97 9.50 -0.16
CA VAL A 174 -0.29 10.25 0.89
C VAL A 174 1.13 9.69 1.07
N PRO A 175 2.17 10.34 0.54
CA PRO A 175 3.55 9.96 0.78
C PRO A 175 3.86 9.96 2.28
N THR A 176 4.46 8.88 2.77
CA THR A 176 4.69 8.67 4.21
C THR A 176 5.73 9.62 4.80
N HIS A 177 6.60 10.19 3.95
CA HIS A 177 7.61 11.18 4.29
C HIS A 177 7.12 12.64 4.20
N ARG A 178 5.84 12.87 3.86
CA ARG A 178 5.29 14.22 3.70
C ARG A 178 5.28 14.97 5.04
N ALA A 179 5.56 16.28 4.98
CA ALA A 179 5.46 17.14 6.15
C ALA A 179 4.05 17.09 6.77
N GLY A 180 4.00 16.93 8.10
CA GLY A 180 2.75 16.78 8.84
C GLY A 180 2.23 15.35 8.95
N VAL A 181 2.91 14.36 8.36
CA VAL A 181 2.60 12.94 8.55
C VAL A 181 3.38 12.40 9.75
N SER A 182 2.68 11.77 10.68
CA SER A 182 3.28 11.11 11.84
C SER A 182 2.57 9.80 12.19
N TRP A 183 3.25 8.95 12.94
CA TRP A 183 2.84 7.56 13.17
C TRP A 183 2.97 7.18 14.63
N VAL A 184 1.98 6.45 15.14
CA VAL A 184 2.01 5.86 16.48
C VAL A 184 1.42 4.46 16.40
N ALA A 185 2.00 3.51 17.13
CA ALA A 185 1.41 2.18 17.24
C ALA A 185 0.01 2.30 17.84
N ALA A 186 -0.98 1.62 17.24
CA ALA A 186 -2.35 1.65 17.74
C ALA A 186 -2.48 0.94 19.11
N GLU A 187 -1.62 -0.05 19.33
CA GLU A 187 -1.55 -0.85 20.55
C GLU A 187 -0.11 -0.93 21.02
N ALA A 188 0.11 -0.88 22.34
CA ALA A 188 1.43 -1.05 22.91
C ALA A 188 1.96 -2.45 22.57
N ASN A 189 3.20 -2.53 22.08
CA ASN A 189 3.84 -3.79 21.67
C ASN A 189 3.12 -4.51 20.51
N SER A 190 2.53 -3.79 19.56
CA SER A 190 2.04 -4.38 18.31
C SER A 190 2.66 -3.70 17.10
N ILE A 191 3.01 -4.50 16.08
CA ILE A 191 3.45 -4.01 14.76
C ILE A 191 2.34 -4.12 13.70
N ASP A 192 1.19 -4.71 14.06
CA ASP A 192 0.15 -5.07 13.12
C ASP A 192 -0.75 -3.90 12.76
N ARG A 193 -0.80 -2.84 13.58
CA ARG A 193 -1.69 -1.71 13.35
C ARG A 193 -1.12 -0.39 13.84
N TRP A 194 -1.27 0.63 13.01
CA TRP A 194 -0.70 1.96 13.24
C TRP A 194 -1.73 3.05 13.00
N VAL A 195 -1.67 4.06 13.87
CA VAL A 195 -2.38 5.32 13.73
C VAL A 195 -1.48 6.29 12.97
N VAL A 196 -1.92 6.73 11.81
CA VAL A 196 -1.29 7.79 11.02
C VAL A 196 -2.04 9.08 11.29
N ARG A 197 -1.32 10.10 11.74
CA ARG A 197 -1.87 11.45 11.93
C ARG A 197 -1.36 12.36 10.83
N LEU A 198 -2.32 13.04 10.20
CA LEU A 198 -2.08 14.15 9.29
C LEU A 198 -2.33 15.44 10.09
N ASP A 199 -1.32 16.30 10.19
CA ASP A 199 -1.39 17.62 10.81
C ASP A 199 -1.08 18.68 9.77
N ARG A 200 -2.13 19.41 9.35
CA ARG A 200 -2.12 20.43 8.30
C ARG A 200 -1.43 19.96 7.02
N THR A 201 -1.54 18.67 6.72
CA THR A 201 -0.87 18.05 5.58
C THR A 201 -1.42 18.65 4.30
N THR A 202 -0.53 19.13 3.44
CA THR A 202 -0.90 19.83 2.21
C THR A 202 -1.15 18.83 1.08
N PHE A 203 -2.22 19.05 0.32
CA PHE A 203 -2.63 18.24 -0.82
C PHE A 203 -2.81 19.10 -2.07
N HIS A 204 -2.38 18.59 -3.22
CA HIS A 204 -2.63 19.19 -4.53
C HIS A 204 -3.70 18.40 -5.29
N THR A 205 -4.42 19.05 -6.20
CA THR A 205 -5.31 18.36 -7.15
C THR A 205 -4.66 17.24 -7.96
N HIS A 206 -3.33 17.27 -8.13
CA HIS A 206 -2.56 16.25 -8.85
C HIS A 206 -2.23 15.03 -7.99
N GLU A 207 -2.81 14.96 -6.81
CA GLU A 207 -2.69 13.82 -5.89
C GLU A 207 -4.04 13.11 -5.73
N LEU A 208 -5.06 13.59 -6.46
CA LEU A 208 -6.41 13.05 -6.48
C LEU A 208 -6.57 12.11 -7.68
N ILE A 209 -6.52 10.81 -7.44
CA ILE A 209 -6.78 9.78 -8.43
C ILE A 209 -8.29 9.63 -8.59
N ARG A 210 -8.79 9.90 -9.80
CA ARG A 210 -10.22 9.82 -10.11
C ARG A 210 -10.69 8.38 -10.14
N ILE A 211 -11.85 8.13 -9.52
CA ILE A 211 -12.43 6.78 -9.41
C ILE A 211 -13.50 6.50 -10.48
N GLY A 212 -13.95 7.52 -11.21
CA GLY A 212 -15.03 7.38 -12.19
C GLY A 212 -16.38 7.18 -11.49
N SER A 213 -17.36 6.61 -12.22
CA SER A 213 -18.76 6.53 -11.79
C SER A 213 -19.09 5.35 -10.88
N ASP A 214 -18.27 4.30 -10.82
CA ASP A 214 -18.53 3.08 -10.03
C ASP A 214 -17.69 3.02 -8.75
N GLN A 215 -17.90 3.99 -7.89
CA GLN A 215 -17.14 4.16 -6.64
C GLN A 215 -17.35 3.00 -5.67
N ARG A 216 -18.58 2.46 -5.61
CA ARG A 216 -18.94 1.44 -4.64
C ARG A 216 -18.28 0.10 -4.95
N ALA A 217 -18.32 -0.33 -6.20
CA ALA A 217 -17.64 -1.56 -6.61
C ALA A 217 -16.12 -1.49 -6.39
N LEU A 218 -15.53 -0.30 -6.62
CA LEU A 218 -14.11 -0.10 -6.32
C LEU A 218 -13.82 -0.20 -4.82
N LEU A 219 -14.61 0.47 -3.97
CA LEU A 219 -14.40 0.43 -2.52
C LEU A 219 -14.56 -0.98 -1.93
N ASP A 220 -15.52 -1.76 -2.44
CA ASP A 220 -15.70 -3.16 -2.07
C ASP A 220 -14.44 -3.98 -2.39
N ARG A 221 -13.82 -3.75 -3.56
CA ARG A 221 -12.56 -4.39 -3.95
C ARG A 221 -11.36 -3.92 -3.13
N LEU A 222 -11.25 -2.63 -2.84
CA LEU A 222 -10.15 -2.03 -2.07
C LEU A 222 -10.18 -2.46 -0.60
N THR A 223 -11.38 -2.53 -0.01
CA THR A 223 -11.56 -2.93 1.39
C THR A 223 -11.58 -4.45 1.56
N GLY A 224 -11.84 -5.21 0.50
CA GLY A 224 -12.07 -6.66 0.57
C GLY A 224 -13.45 -7.01 1.11
N SER A 225 -14.37 -6.03 1.15
CA SER A 225 -15.76 -6.23 1.53
C SER A 225 -16.52 -6.72 0.31
N THR A 226 -16.72 -8.03 0.16
CA THR A 226 -17.73 -8.52 -0.77
C THR A 226 -19.10 -8.08 -0.27
N SER A 227 -19.69 -7.04 -0.87
CA SER A 227 -21.11 -6.73 -0.65
C SER A 227 -21.92 -8.00 -0.99
N PRO A 228 -22.85 -8.45 -0.13
CA PRO A 228 -23.77 -9.51 -0.51
C PRO A 228 -24.51 -9.05 -1.77
N ALA A 229 -24.61 -9.94 -2.76
CA ALA A 229 -25.37 -9.69 -3.97
C ALA A 229 -26.77 -9.19 -3.58
N PRO A 230 -27.34 -8.19 -4.29
CA PRO A 230 -28.72 -7.81 -4.05
C PRO A 230 -29.60 -9.05 -4.22
N ALA A 231 -30.41 -9.35 -3.21
CA ALA A 231 -31.43 -10.38 -3.33
C ALA A 231 -32.29 -10.05 -4.55
N GLU A 232 -32.26 -10.92 -5.56
CA GLU A 232 -33.16 -10.79 -6.70
C GLU A 232 -34.61 -10.82 -6.21
N PRO A 233 -35.49 -9.97 -6.76
CA PRO A 233 -36.89 -9.84 -6.35
C PRO A 233 -37.75 -11.07 -6.67
#